data_AF-A0A7C7NTB1-F1
#
_entry.id   AF-A0A7C7NTB1-F1
#
_cell.length_a   1.000
_cell.length_b   1.000
_cell.length_c   1.000
_cell.angle_alpha   90.00
_cell.angle_beta   90.00
_cell.angle_gamma   90.00
#
_symmetry.space_group_name_H-M   'P 1'
#
loop_
_entity.id
_entity.type
_entity.pdbx_description
1 polymer ?
#
loop_
_entity_poly.entity_id
_entity_poly.type
_entity_poly.pdbx_seq_one_letter_code
_entity_poly.pdbx_strand_id
1 'polypeptide(L)'
;MLLSQVIDISGLGNHINLEKTKIVRHSDYQIIHEDLIEEYQKYQPNNVFGNCDYIVVFTALEKRLSLFYGVYRINGGEFRKSVNIPQELVECGYDKQTGCFLYDIEKLDYLSNLKDRLVIDWGEGLRSWHQWLNKNDKKVVEIRPPIRP
;
A
#
# COMPACT_ATOMS: atom_id res chain seq x y z
N MET A 1 1.87 -20.65 2.90
CA MET A 1 1.35 -19.92 1.73
C MET A 1 1.99 -18.56 1.69
N LEU A 2 2.43 -18.13 0.50
CA LEU A 2 3.02 -16.81 0.24
C LEU A 2 1.96 -15.87 -0.34
N LEU A 3 2.24 -14.56 -0.30
CA LEU A 3 1.35 -13.55 -0.83
C LEU A 3 1.22 -13.67 -2.36
N SER A 4 2.32 -13.95 -3.07
CA SER A 4 2.30 -14.26 -4.52
C SER A 4 1.29 -15.36 -4.86
N GLN A 5 1.25 -16.43 -4.08
CA GLN A 5 0.32 -17.54 -4.29
C GLN A 5 -1.14 -17.11 -4.12
N VAL A 6 -1.45 -16.22 -3.17
CA VAL A 6 -2.81 -15.66 -3.00
C VAL A 6 -3.18 -14.78 -4.20
N ILE A 7 -2.25 -13.97 -4.67
CA ILE A 7 -2.42 -13.12 -5.86
C ILE A 7 -2.72 -14.00 -7.08
N ASP A 8 -1.98 -15.08 -7.28
CA ASP A 8 -2.20 -16.01 -8.40
C ASP A 8 -3.56 -16.70 -8.31
N ILE A 9 -3.92 -17.26 -7.14
CA ILE A 9 -5.19 -17.96 -6.92
C ILE A 9 -6.39 -17.02 -7.13
N SER A 10 -6.25 -15.73 -6.80
CA SER A 10 -7.31 -14.74 -6.99
C SER A 10 -7.54 -14.33 -8.45
N GLY A 11 -6.70 -14.78 -9.38
CA GLY A 11 -6.70 -14.33 -10.78
C GLY A 11 -5.95 -13.02 -11.02
N LEU A 12 -5.64 -12.24 -9.97
CA LEU A 12 -4.86 -11.00 -10.08
C LEU A 12 -3.48 -11.21 -10.69
N GLY A 13 -2.84 -12.36 -10.43
CA GLY A 13 -1.52 -12.71 -10.99
C GLY A 13 -1.46 -12.69 -12.52
N ASN A 14 -2.61 -12.86 -13.20
CA ASN A 14 -2.69 -12.77 -14.66
C ASN A 14 -2.74 -11.32 -15.19
N HIS A 15 -2.96 -10.35 -14.30
CA HIS A 15 -3.18 -8.94 -14.65
C HIS A 15 -2.04 -8.02 -14.17
N ILE A 16 -1.22 -8.47 -13.21
CA ILE A 16 -0.11 -7.68 -12.67
C ILE A 16 1.24 -8.36 -12.92
N ASN A 17 2.28 -7.54 -13.08
CA ASN A 17 3.66 -8.03 -13.10
C ASN A 17 4.26 -7.92 -11.69
N LEU A 18 4.56 -9.06 -11.06
CA LEU A 18 5.11 -9.11 -9.70
C LEU A 18 6.48 -8.41 -9.57
N GLU A 19 7.28 -8.34 -10.65
CA GLU A 19 8.57 -7.64 -10.66
C GLU A 19 8.42 -6.12 -10.68
N LYS A 20 7.29 -5.64 -11.19
CA LYS A 20 6.89 -4.24 -11.19
C LYS A 20 5.84 -3.93 -10.13
N THR A 21 5.71 -4.79 -9.13
CA THR A 21 4.77 -4.61 -8.02
C THR A 21 5.54 -4.39 -6.73
N LYS A 22 5.13 -3.39 -5.96
CA LYS A 22 5.59 -3.19 -4.58
C LYS A 22 4.52 -3.60 -3.58
N ILE A 23 4.96 -4.01 -2.40
CA ILE A 23 4.14 -4.07 -1.20
C ILE A 23 4.40 -2.82 -0.37
N VAL A 24 3.35 -2.30 0.25
CA VAL A 24 3.36 -1.08 1.05
C VAL A 24 2.74 -1.36 2.41
N ARG A 25 3.35 -0.85 3.48
CA ARG A 25 2.87 -0.95 4.86
C ARG A 25 2.79 0.44 5.48
N HIS A 26 1.58 0.91 5.70
CA HIS A 26 1.34 2.11 6.51
C HIS A 26 1.28 1.73 7.99
N SER A 27 1.99 2.47 8.83
CA SER A 27 1.96 2.31 10.29
C SER A 27 1.56 3.57 11.03
N ASP A 28 1.33 4.67 10.31
CA ASP A 28 0.90 5.93 10.90
C ASP A 28 -0.54 5.84 11.39
N TYR A 29 -0.71 5.86 12.71
CA TYR A 29 -2.00 5.66 13.34
C TYR A 29 -3.03 6.69 12.85
N GLN A 30 -2.67 7.96 12.77
CA GLN A 30 -3.60 9.02 12.36
C GLN A 30 -4.04 8.84 10.90
N ILE A 31 -3.10 8.57 9.99
CA ILE A 31 -3.41 8.31 8.57
C ILE A 31 -4.33 7.10 8.40
N ILE A 32 -4.11 6.03 9.18
CA ILE A 32 -4.95 4.82 9.13
C ILE A 32 -6.33 5.10 9.74
N HIS A 33 -6.38 5.78 10.88
CA HIS A 33 -7.62 6.06 11.62
C HIS A 33 -8.57 6.96 10.82
N GLU A 34 -8.04 7.97 10.14
CA GLU A 34 -8.81 8.90 9.31
C GLU A 34 -9.06 8.38 7.87
N ASP A 35 -8.68 7.14 7.56
CA ASP A 35 -8.78 6.52 6.22
C ASP A 35 -8.10 7.34 5.10
N LEU A 36 -7.01 8.04 5.43
CA LEU A 36 -6.26 8.91 4.50
C LEU A 36 -5.15 8.16 3.74
N ILE A 37 -5.17 6.83 3.73
CA ILE A 37 -4.12 6.00 3.12
C ILE A 37 -4.00 6.29 1.62
N GLU A 38 -5.12 6.45 0.91
CA GLU A 38 -5.10 6.75 -0.52
C GLU A 38 -4.43 8.10 -0.80
N GLU A 39 -4.81 9.15 -0.07
CA GLU A 39 -4.21 10.47 -0.22
C GLU A 39 -2.73 10.45 0.17
N TYR A 40 -2.39 9.82 1.29
CA TYR A 40 -0.99 9.69 1.70
C TYR A 40 -0.16 9.02 0.60
N GLN A 41 -0.66 8.00 -0.10
CA GLN A 41 0.06 7.38 -1.21
C GLN A 41 0.24 8.30 -2.43
N LYS A 42 -0.74 9.19 -2.71
CA LYS A 42 -0.65 10.17 -3.81
C LYS A 42 0.45 11.20 -3.55
N TYR A 43 0.58 11.68 -2.32
CA TYR A 43 1.51 12.76 -1.95
C TYR A 43 2.75 12.20 -1.25
N GLN A 44 3.90 12.24 -1.94
CA GLN A 44 5.15 11.73 -1.41
C GLN A 44 6.26 12.77 -1.49
N PRO A 45 7.23 12.76 -0.54
CA PRO A 45 8.34 13.73 -0.58
C PRO A 45 9.33 13.44 -1.73
N ASN A 46 9.40 12.19 -2.19
CA ASN A 46 10.32 11.75 -3.23
C ASN A 46 9.63 10.73 -4.15
N ASN A 47 10.30 10.36 -5.25
CA ASN A 47 9.83 9.29 -6.13
C ASN A 47 10.01 7.90 -5.48
N VAL A 48 9.13 7.55 -4.54
CA VAL A 48 9.19 6.30 -3.76
C VAL A 48 8.71 5.08 -4.53
N PHE A 49 7.77 5.23 -5.47
CA PHE A 49 7.27 4.10 -6.27
C PHE A 49 8.14 3.84 -7.51
N GLY A 50 8.85 4.83 -8.05
CA GLY A 50 9.75 4.63 -9.18
C GLY A 50 9.02 4.05 -10.39
N ASN A 51 9.59 3.03 -11.02
CA ASN A 51 9.01 2.34 -12.19
C ASN A 51 8.04 1.20 -11.80
N CYS A 52 7.30 1.39 -10.70
CA CYS A 52 6.33 0.44 -10.20
C CYS A 52 5.00 0.63 -10.92
N ASP A 53 4.39 -0.46 -11.39
CA ASP A 53 3.08 -0.44 -12.06
C ASP A 53 1.94 -0.64 -11.05
N TYR A 54 2.18 -1.37 -9.95
CA TYR A 54 1.16 -1.71 -8.95
C TYR A 54 1.68 -1.70 -7.52
N ILE A 55 0.84 -1.32 -6.57
CA ILE A 55 1.12 -1.46 -5.14
C ILE A 55 0.05 -2.30 -4.45
N VAL A 56 0.49 -3.21 -3.59
CA VAL A 56 -0.36 -4.00 -2.69
C VAL A 56 -0.19 -3.45 -1.28
N VAL A 57 -1.26 -2.90 -0.73
CA VAL A 57 -1.22 -2.02 0.44
C VAL A 57 -1.70 -2.76 1.67
N PHE A 58 -0.98 -2.57 2.76
CA PHE A 58 -1.29 -3.12 4.06
C PHE A 58 -1.21 -2.02 5.13
N THR A 59 -1.97 -2.19 6.20
CA THR A 59 -1.85 -1.40 7.43
C THR A 59 -1.16 -2.21 8.51
N ALA A 60 -0.41 -1.55 9.39
CA ALA A 60 0.23 -2.19 10.51
C ALA A 60 -0.81 -2.74 11.49
N LEU A 61 -0.68 -4.03 11.81
CA LEU A 61 -1.30 -4.64 12.96
C LEU A 61 -0.23 -4.78 14.06
N GLU A 62 -0.56 -5.47 15.16
CA GLU A 62 0.38 -5.80 16.23
C GLU A 62 1.70 -6.37 15.71
N LYS A 63 2.82 -5.85 16.26
CA LYS A 63 4.19 -6.31 15.98
C LYS A 63 4.53 -6.22 14.48
N ARG A 64 4.76 -7.38 13.85
CA ARG A 64 5.16 -7.53 12.44
C ARG A 64 3.98 -7.86 11.53
N LEU A 65 2.79 -8.05 12.10
CA LEU A 65 1.62 -8.39 11.30
C LEU A 65 1.14 -7.15 10.53
N SER A 66 0.59 -7.39 9.35
CA SER A 66 0.01 -6.34 8.53
C SER A 66 -1.26 -6.84 7.87
N LEU A 67 -2.29 -5.99 7.86
CA LEU A 67 -3.63 -6.29 7.39
C LEU A 67 -3.83 -5.70 5.99
N PHE A 68 -4.35 -6.51 5.07
CA PHE A 68 -4.55 -6.09 3.69
C PHE A 68 -5.60 -4.98 3.58
N TYR A 69 -5.23 -3.89 2.88
CA TYR A 69 -6.05 -2.70 2.68
C TYR A 69 -6.58 -2.59 1.25
N GLY A 70 -5.75 -2.85 0.23
CA GLY A 70 -6.17 -2.73 -1.16
C GLY A 70 -5.04 -2.90 -2.18
N VAL A 71 -5.41 -2.92 -3.46
CA VAL A 71 -4.48 -2.91 -4.60
C VAL A 71 -4.69 -1.63 -5.39
N TYR A 72 -3.59 -1.00 -5.80
CA TYR A 72 -3.62 0.21 -6.61
C TYR A 72 -2.71 0.05 -7.82
N ARG A 73 -3.15 0.58 -8.96
CA ARG A 73 -2.30 0.83 -10.12
C ARG A 73 -1.65 2.20 -9.99
N ILE A 74 -0.39 2.29 -10.38
CA ILE A 74 0.35 3.55 -10.50
C ILE A 74 0.41 3.92 -11.98
N ASN A 75 -0.30 4.98 -12.37
CA ASN A 75 -0.34 5.45 -13.76
C ASN A 75 0.85 6.37 -14.08
N GLY A 76 1.60 6.76 -13.06
CA GLY A 76 2.79 7.60 -13.14
C GLY A 76 2.81 8.58 -11.98
N GLY A 77 3.77 9.50 -12.03
CA GLY A 77 3.78 10.63 -11.13
C GLY A 77 4.88 11.61 -11.51
N GLU A 78 4.79 12.80 -10.94
CA GLU A 78 5.69 13.89 -11.27
C GLU A 78 6.01 14.75 -10.04
N PHE A 79 7.23 15.28 -10.03
CA PHE A 79 7.61 16.25 -9.02
C PHE A 79 6.99 17.61 -9.35
N ARG A 80 6.29 18.19 -8.38
CA ARG A 80 5.69 19.52 -8.46
C ARG A 80 6.23 20.37 -7.32
N LYS A 81 6.75 21.55 -7.65
CA LYS A 81 7.27 22.53 -6.67
C LYS A 81 6.18 23.08 -5.75
N SER A 82 4.95 23.16 -6.24
CA SER A 82 3.79 23.63 -5.49
C SER A 82 2.64 22.67 -5.74
N VAL A 83 2.11 22.12 -4.65
CA VAL A 83 0.98 21.20 -4.65
C VAL A 83 0.10 21.57 -3.46
N ASN A 84 -1.20 21.63 -3.69
CA ASN A 84 -2.16 21.74 -2.60
C ASN A 84 -2.29 20.36 -1.95
N ILE A 85 -1.65 20.21 -0.79
CA ILE A 85 -1.82 19.01 0.05
C ILE A 85 -3.20 19.11 0.73
N PRO A 86 -4.01 18.04 0.73
CA PRO A 86 -5.26 17.94 1.49
C PRO A 86 -5.07 18.39 2.94
N GLN A 87 -6.03 19.14 3.47
CA GLN A 87 -5.92 19.71 4.81
C GLN A 87 -5.88 18.61 5.87
N GLU A 88 -6.63 17.54 5.67
CA GLU A 88 -6.74 16.38 6.53
C GLU A 88 -5.39 15.68 6.70
N LEU A 89 -4.60 15.57 5.62
CA LEU A 89 -3.23 15.04 5.69
C LEU A 89 -2.32 15.92 6.54
N VAL A 90 -2.44 17.24 6.39
CA VAL A 90 -1.65 18.22 7.15
C VAL A 90 -2.02 18.15 8.64
N GLU A 91 -3.30 18.00 8.96
CA GLU A 91 -3.79 17.83 10.33
C GLU A 91 -3.28 16.53 10.96
N CYS A 92 -3.06 15.50 10.15
CA CYS A 92 -2.39 14.25 10.52
C CYS A 92 -0.85 14.34 10.55
N GLY A 93 -0.28 15.55 10.51
CA GLY A 93 1.16 15.77 10.65
C GLY A 93 1.98 15.58 9.37
N TYR A 94 1.34 15.49 8.20
CA TYR A 94 2.07 15.50 6.92
C TYR A 94 2.79 16.84 6.73
N ASP A 95 4.12 16.79 6.64
CA ASP A 95 4.94 18.00 6.49
C ASP A 95 4.78 18.62 5.10
N LYS A 96 4.45 19.91 5.08
CA LYS A 96 4.36 20.70 3.85
C LYS A 96 5.77 21.03 3.35
N GLN A 97 6.36 20.11 2.61
CA GLN A 97 7.64 20.33 1.96
C GLN A 97 7.52 21.31 0.78
N THR A 98 8.64 21.94 0.43
CA THR A 98 8.81 22.76 -0.78
C THR A 98 8.87 21.89 -2.03
N GLY A 99 7.73 21.27 -2.33
CA GLY A 99 7.53 20.36 -3.44
C GLY A 99 7.18 18.95 -3.00
N CYS A 100 6.49 18.25 -3.88
CA CYS A 100 5.96 16.92 -3.63
C CYS A 100 5.95 16.14 -4.94
N PHE A 101 6.24 14.85 -4.87
CA PHE A 101 5.97 13.92 -5.95
C PHE A 101 4.51 13.50 -5.87
N LEU A 102 3.73 13.90 -6.87
CA LEU A 102 2.31 13.59 -6.96
C LEU A 102 2.11 12.39 -7.89
N TYR A 103 1.57 11.31 -7.34
CA TYR A 103 1.22 10.11 -8.11
C TYR A 103 -0.22 10.18 -8.61
N ASP A 104 -0.41 9.71 -9.84
CA ASP A 104 -1.71 9.29 -10.34
C ASP A 104 -1.90 7.81 -10.00
N ILE A 105 -2.86 7.52 -9.12
CA ILE A 105 -3.14 6.18 -8.64
C ILE A 105 -4.60 5.83 -8.87
N GLU A 106 -4.85 4.57 -9.23
CA GLU A 106 -6.17 4.02 -9.47
C GLU A 106 -6.37 2.82 -8.55
N LYS A 107 -7.41 2.87 -7.71
CA LYS A 107 -7.78 1.73 -6.86
C LYS A 107 -8.39 0.62 -7.72
N LEU A 108 -7.96 -0.61 -7.49
CA LEU A 108 -8.48 -1.78 -8.19
C LEU A 108 -9.31 -2.65 -7.24
N ASP A 109 -10.41 -3.22 -7.75
CA ASP A 109 -11.32 -4.07 -6.97
C ASP A 109 -10.82 -5.50 -6.74
N TYR A 110 -9.60 -5.81 -7.21
CA TYR A 110 -8.97 -7.10 -6.97
C TYR A 110 -8.73 -7.32 -5.47
N LEU A 111 -8.96 -8.57 -5.03
CA LEU A 111 -8.81 -8.97 -3.62
C LEU A 111 -9.71 -8.19 -2.65
N SER A 112 -10.72 -7.45 -3.13
CA SER A 112 -11.67 -6.71 -2.28
C SER A 112 -12.33 -7.61 -1.23
N ASN A 113 -12.61 -8.86 -1.57
CA ASN A 113 -13.12 -9.88 -0.65
C ASN A 113 -12.15 -10.27 0.48
N LEU A 114 -10.86 -9.94 0.36
CA LEU A 114 -9.83 -10.15 1.36
C LEU A 114 -9.46 -8.88 2.14
N LYS A 115 -10.04 -7.72 1.78
CA LYS A 115 -9.89 -6.48 2.55
C LYS A 115 -10.26 -6.75 4.01
N ASP A 116 -9.43 -6.26 4.92
CA ASP A 116 -9.57 -6.44 6.37
C ASP A 116 -9.55 -7.90 6.85
N ARG A 117 -9.11 -8.84 5.99
CA ARG A 117 -9.08 -10.28 6.28
C ARG A 117 -7.74 -10.95 6.06
N LEU A 118 -7.03 -10.58 5.01
CA LEU A 118 -5.72 -11.16 4.69
C LEU A 118 -4.65 -10.53 5.59
N VAL A 119 -3.98 -11.36 6.38
CA VAL A 119 -2.89 -10.95 7.27
C VAL A 119 -1.59 -11.59 6.82
N ILE A 120 -0.56 -10.75 6.67
CA ILE A 120 0.80 -11.17 6.35
C ILE A 120 1.77 -10.88 7.50
N ASP A 121 2.87 -11.62 7.54
CA ASP A 121 4.04 -11.24 8.33
C ASP A 121 4.93 -10.33 7.48
N TRP A 122 5.08 -9.06 7.88
CA TRP A 122 5.95 -8.10 7.21
C TRP A 122 7.44 -8.48 7.35
N GLY A 123 7.79 -9.23 8.38
CA GLY A 123 9.16 -9.59 8.72
C GLY A 123 9.94 -8.46 9.40
N GLU A 124 11.27 -8.62 9.44
CA GLU A 124 12.18 -7.73 10.17
C GLU A 124 12.54 -6.44 9.40
N GLY A 125 12.10 -6.34 8.14
CA GLY A 125 12.25 -5.17 7.27
C GLY A 125 11.35 -3.98 7.66
N LEU A 126 11.20 -3.69 8.95
CA LEU A 126 10.36 -2.60 9.46
C LEU A 126 10.89 -1.20 9.10
N ARG A 127 12.16 -1.10 8.67
CA ARG A 127 12.77 0.18 8.26
C ARG A 127 12.27 0.69 6.91
N SER A 128 11.82 -0.20 6.03
CA SER A 128 11.31 0.17 4.70
C SER A 128 9.82 -0.14 4.64
N TRP A 129 9.01 0.92 4.58
CA TRP A 129 7.56 0.84 4.50
C TRP A 129 7.06 0.41 3.11
N HIS A 130 7.90 0.47 2.07
CA HIS A 130 7.63 -0.12 0.76
C HIS A 130 8.76 -1.09 0.34
N GLN A 131 8.42 -2.21 -0.31
CA GLN A 131 9.38 -3.22 -0.74
C GLN A 131 8.95 -3.82 -2.09
N TRP A 132 9.89 -4.25 -2.93
CA TRP A 132 9.54 -4.97 -4.16
C TRP A 132 8.99 -6.36 -3.82
N LEU A 133 7.82 -6.71 -4.35
CA LEU A 133 7.09 -7.94 -4.04
C LEU A 133 7.91 -9.18 -4.43
N ASN A 134 8.45 -9.23 -5.65
CA ASN A 134 9.25 -10.36 -6.14
C ASN A 134 10.49 -10.68 -5.28
N LYS A 135 11.07 -9.68 -4.61
CA LYS A 135 12.25 -9.83 -3.74
C LYS A 135 11.90 -10.03 -2.27
N ASN A 136 10.69 -9.65 -1.87
CA ASN A 136 10.26 -9.60 -0.48
C ASN A 136 8.87 -10.21 -0.34
N ASP A 137 8.65 -11.37 -0.94
CA ASP A 137 7.39 -12.07 -0.83
C ASP A 137 7.09 -12.38 0.64
N LYS A 138 5.84 -12.19 1.05
CA LYS A 138 5.44 -12.21 2.46
C LYS A 138 4.68 -13.47 2.77
N LYS A 139 4.94 -14.02 3.95
CA LYS A 139 4.21 -15.19 4.44
C LYS A 139 2.80 -14.74 4.83
N VAL A 140 1.79 -15.42 4.30
CA VAL A 140 0.42 -15.30 4.77
C VAL A 140 0.31 -16.03 6.10
N VAL A 141 -0.13 -15.30 7.13
CA VAL A 141 -0.27 -15.82 8.49
C VAL A 141 -1.71 -16.23 8.76
N GLU A 142 -2.68 -15.44 8.28
CA GLU A 142 -4.09 -15.63 8.57
C GLU A 142 -4.94 -15.11 7.41
N ILE A 143 -6.07 -15.77 7.15
CA ILE A 143 -7.19 -15.21 6.38
C ILE A 143 -8.42 -15.28 7.27
N ARG A 144 -8.88 -14.13 7.76
CA ARG A 144 -10.01 -14.04 8.68
C ARG A 144 -11.33 -14.41 8.00
N PRO A 145 -12.35 -14.87 8.77
CA PRO A 145 -13.70 -15.00 8.23
C PRO A 145 -14.23 -13.64 7.75
N PRO A 146 -15.19 -13.63 6.80
CA PRO A 146 -15.84 -12.38 6.41
C PRO A 146 -16.57 -11.76 7.61
N ILE A 147 -16.49 -10.45 7.75
CA ILE A 147 -17.27 -9.70 8.73
C ILE A 147 -18.74 -9.86 8.32
N ARG A 148 -19.56 -10.44 9.22
CA ARG A 148 -21.01 -10.49 8.99
C ARG A 148 -21.58 -9.11 9.32
N PRO A 149 -22.46 -8.55 8.48
CA PRO A 149 -23.18 -7.32 8.78
C PRO A 149 -24.09 -7.46 9.99
#